data_AF-A0A8J2RI34-F1
#
_entry.id   AF-A0A8J2RI34-F1
#
_cell.length_a   1.000
_cell.length_b   1.000
_cell.length_c   1.000
_cell.angle_alpha   90.00
_cell.angle_beta   90.00
_cell.angle_gamma   90.00
#
_symmetry.space_group_name_H-M   'P 1'
#
loop_
_entity.id
_entity.type
_entity.pdbx_description
1 polymer ?
#
loop_
_entity_poly.entity_id
_entity_poly.type
_entity_poly.pdbx_seq_one_letter_code
_entity_poly.pdbx_strand_id
1 'polypeptide(L)'
;MGISQDDLTKQVEEAKQELLANFEAKLKELNAFREVTQKELDLTRKKLIKMESIVDDLMTTKLNATCHDCKVIKENLRIELRATSINLNTTRTELINAKSDVADLKTKLNDRTSEIVDIGKMPSSCFDLERMGHKLSGFFSVKGSKKMEIISCDFNPNKNGIDVF
;
A
#
# COMPACT_ATOMS: atom_id res chain seq x y z
N MET A 1 12.94 -65.46 -91.86
CA MET A 1 12.10 -65.85 -90.70
C MET A 1 11.04 -64.77 -90.56
N GLY A 2 9.83 -65.01 -91.08
CA GLY A 2 8.70 -64.09 -90.94
C GLY A 2 7.94 -64.45 -89.68
N ILE A 3 7.66 -63.46 -88.82
CA ILE A 3 6.80 -63.64 -87.66
C ILE A 3 5.38 -63.92 -88.17
N SER A 4 4.73 -64.98 -87.66
CA SER A 4 3.37 -65.33 -88.05
C SER A 4 2.38 -64.27 -87.55
N GLN A 5 1.30 -64.00 -88.29
CA GLN A 5 0.26 -63.04 -87.91
C GLN A 5 -0.39 -63.38 -86.54
N ASP A 6 -0.37 -64.66 -86.16
CA ASP A 6 -0.83 -65.14 -84.86
C ASP A 6 0.10 -64.75 -83.70
N ASP A 7 1.42 -64.71 -83.92
CA ASP A 7 2.41 -64.30 -82.91
C ASP A 7 2.29 -62.81 -82.58
N LEU A 8 2.00 -61.98 -83.60
CA LEU A 8 1.81 -60.55 -83.41
C LEU A 8 0.53 -60.26 -82.60
N THR A 9 -0.55 -60.97 -82.89
CA THR A 9 -1.82 -60.82 -82.17
C THR A 9 -1.67 -61.20 -80.69
N LYS A 10 -0.91 -62.26 -80.39
CA LYS A 10 -0.61 -62.68 -79.03
C LYS A 10 0.20 -61.63 -78.25
N GLN A 11 1.25 -61.08 -78.85
CA GLN A 11 2.08 -60.03 -78.22
C GLN A 11 1.27 -58.77 -77.89
N VAL A 12 0.33 -58.38 -78.76
CA VAL A 12 -0.53 -57.23 -78.53
C VAL A 12 -1.47 -57.46 -77.34
N GLU A 13 -2.06 -58.65 -77.21
CA GLU A 13 -2.97 -58.94 -76.10
C GLU A 13 -2.22 -59.07 -74.76
N GLU A 14 -1.01 -59.62 -74.76
CA GLU A 14 -0.12 -59.65 -73.59
C GLU A 14 0.25 -58.23 -73.12
N ALA A 15 0.66 -57.35 -74.04
CA ALA A 15 0.99 -55.96 -73.72
C ALA A 15 -0.22 -55.18 -73.18
N LYS A 16 -1.41 -55.44 -73.71
CA LYS A 16 -2.66 -54.83 -73.23
C LYS A 16 -3.02 -55.30 -71.81
N GLN A 17 -2.84 -56.59 -71.51
CA GLN A 17 -3.08 -57.12 -70.16
C GLN A 17 -2.09 -56.57 -69.14
N GLU A 18 -0.80 -56.47 -69.51
CA GLU A 18 0.22 -55.86 -68.66
C GLU A 18 -0.08 -54.39 -68.38
N LEU A 19 -0.52 -53.65 -69.41
CA LEU A 19 -0.92 -52.26 -69.28
C LEU A 19 -2.13 -52.10 -68.34
N LEU A 20 -3.16 -52.95 -68.49
CA LEU A 20 -4.33 -52.98 -67.62
C LEU A 20 -3.95 -53.27 -66.16
N ALA A 21 -3.13 -54.29 -65.93
CA ALA A 21 -2.66 -54.65 -64.59
C ALA A 21 -1.88 -53.49 -63.93
N ASN A 22 -1.04 -52.76 -64.69
CA ASN A 22 -0.30 -51.61 -64.21
C ASN A 22 -1.24 -50.44 -63.83
N PHE A 23 -2.25 -50.16 -64.66
CA PHE A 23 -3.26 -49.15 -64.34
C PHE A 23 -4.05 -49.49 -63.08
N GLU A 24 -4.47 -50.75 -62.92
CA GLU A 24 -5.17 -51.20 -61.72
C GLU A 24 -4.30 -51.10 -60.46
N ALA A 25 -3.01 -51.46 -60.56
CA ALA A 25 -2.07 -51.33 -59.46
C ALA A 25 -1.91 -49.87 -59.02
N LYS A 26 -1.71 -48.95 -59.98
CA LYS A 26 -1.60 -47.51 -59.70
C LYS A 26 -2.89 -46.93 -59.11
N LEU A 27 -4.06 -47.39 -59.57
CA LEU A 27 -5.35 -46.97 -58.99
C LEU A 27 -5.50 -47.42 -57.53
N LYS A 28 -5.06 -48.64 -57.20
CA LYS A 28 -5.07 -49.13 -55.81
C LYS A 28 -4.11 -48.32 -54.93
N GLU A 29 -2.90 -48.03 -55.42
CA GLU A 29 -1.92 -47.22 -54.71
C GLU A 29 -2.43 -45.80 -54.45
N LEU A 30 -3.01 -45.15 -55.46
CA LEU A 30 -3.57 -43.81 -55.34
C LEU A 30 -4.73 -43.75 -54.34
N ASN A 31 -5.60 -44.77 -54.33
CA ASN A 31 -6.69 -44.86 -53.37
C ASN A 31 -6.18 -45.06 -51.93
N ALA A 32 -5.18 -45.92 -51.74
CA ALA A 32 -4.55 -46.12 -50.43
C ALA A 32 -3.91 -44.82 -49.92
N PHE A 33 -3.18 -44.11 -50.79
CA PHE A 33 -2.59 -42.81 -50.46
C PHE A 33 -3.67 -41.80 -50.06
N ARG A 34 -4.75 -41.69 -50.85
CA ARG A 34 -5.89 -40.80 -50.55
C ARG A 34 -6.48 -41.07 -49.17
N GLU A 35 -6.68 -42.35 -48.81
CA GLU A 35 -7.23 -42.72 -47.51
C GLU A 35 -6.32 -42.33 -46.34
N VAL A 36 -5.00 -42.50 -46.51
CA VAL A 36 -4.02 -42.07 -45.51
C VAL A 36 -4.05 -40.55 -45.35
N THR A 37 -3.97 -39.80 -46.45
CA THR A 37 -4.01 -38.33 -46.41
C THR A 37 -5.30 -37.80 -45.77
N GLN A 38 -6.44 -38.43 -46.06
CA GLN A 38 -7.72 -38.03 -45.48
C GLN A 38 -7.73 -38.24 -43.95
N LYS A 39 -7.20 -39.38 -43.47
CA LYS A 39 -7.08 -39.65 -42.03
C LYS A 39 -6.17 -38.65 -41.33
N GLU A 40 -5.05 -38.28 -41.93
CA GLU A 40 -4.14 -37.26 -41.38
C GLU A 40 -4.79 -35.88 -41.34
N LEU A 41 -5.54 -35.52 -42.38
CA LEU A 41 -6.28 -34.26 -42.43
C LEU A 41 -7.35 -34.19 -41.33
N ASP A 42 -8.12 -35.27 -41.13
CA ASP A 42 -9.15 -35.33 -40.09
C ASP A 42 -8.55 -35.31 -38.68
N LEU A 43 -7.40 -35.95 -38.48
CA LEU A 43 -6.65 -35.87 -37.22
C LEU A 43 -6.19 -34.43 -36.96
N THR A 44 -5.67 -33.75 -37.99
CA THR A 44 -5.18 -32.37 -37.89
C THR A 44 -6.31 -31.41 -37.58
N ARG A 45 -7.47 -31.57 -38.23
CA ARG A 45 -8.69 -30.78 -37.93
C ARG A 45 -9.13 -30.94 -36.48
N LYS A 46 -9.17 -32.17 -35.96
CA LYS A 46 -9.52 -32.43 -34.55
C LYS A 46 -8.56 -31.76 -33.57
N LYS A 47 -7.25 -31.78 -33.87
CA LYS A 47 -6.24 -31.09 -33.06
C LYS A 47 -6.44 -29.57 -33.08
N LEU A 48 -6.76 -28.99 -34.24
CA LEU A 48 -7.00 -27.57 -34.40
C LEU A 48 -8.20 -27.09 -33.59
N ILE A 49 -9.34 -27.78 -33.71
CA ILE A 49 -10.57 -27.46 -32.94
C ILE A 49 -10.30 -27.49 -31.44
N LYS A 50 -9.54 -28.50 -30.96
CA LYS A 50 -9.16 -28.58 -29.55
C LYS A 50 -8.28 -27.41 -29.13
N MET A 51 -7.36 -26.99 -29.99
CA MET A 51 -6.47 -25.87 -29.73
C MET A 51 -7.24 -24.54 -29.69
N GLU A 52 -8.19 -24.31 -30.60
CA GLU A 52 -9.08 -23.14 -30.59
C GLU A 52 -9.87 -23.06 -29.28
N SER A 53 -10.49 -24.17 -28.85
CA SER A 53 -11.22 -24.22 -27.57
C SER A 53 -10.33 -23.89 -26.36
N ILE A 54 -9.08 -24.32 -26.37
CA ILE A 54 -8.11 -23.98 -25.29
C ILE A 54 -7.78 -22.48 -25.32
N VAL A 55 -7.58 -21.91 -26.50
CA VAL A 55 -7.29 -20.48 -26.67
C VAL A 55 -8.47 -19.64 -26.19
N ASP A 56 -9.70 -20.03 -26.52
CA ASP A 56 -10.91 -19.32 -26.09
C ASP A 56 -11.08 -19.34 -24.57
N ASP A 57 -10.90 -20.48 -23.90
CA ASP A 57 -10.96 -20.54 -22.43
C ASP A 57 -9.87 -19.65 -21.79
N LEU A 58 -8.65 -19.72 -22.31
CA LEU A 58 -7.53 -18.95 -21.78
C LEU A 58 -7.74 -17.44 -21.94
N MET A 59 -8.30 -17.00 -23.07
CA MET A 59 -8.61 -15.60 -23.35
C MET A 59 -9.82 -15.10 -22.57
N THR A 60 -10.91 -15.88 -22.53
CA THR A 60 -12.19 -15.40 -21.98
C THR A 60 -12.25 -15.47 -20.46
N THR A 61 -11.75 -16.54 -19.83
CA THR A 61 -11.95 -16.76 -18.39
C THR A 61 -10.74 -16.31 -17.59
N LYS A 62 -9.54 -16.77 -17.95
CA LYS A 62 -8.33 -16.56 -17.12
C LYS A 62 -7.76 -15.15 -17.25
N LEU A 63 -7.61 -14.66 -18.49
CA LEU A 63 -7.01 -13.35 -18.71
C LEU A 63 -7.92 -12.21 -18.23
N ASN A 64 -9.22 -12.28 -18.52
CA ASN A 64 -10.19 -11.27 -18.09
C ASN A 64 -10.36 -11.22 -16.56
N ALA A 65 -10.43 -12.38 -15.89
CA ALA A 65 -10.51 -12.42 -14.43
C ALA A 65 -9.26 -11.81 -13.78
N THR A 66 -8.06 -12.22 -14.22
CA THR A 66 -6.79 -11.68 -13.72
C THR A 66 -6.68 -10.17 -13.96
N CYS A 67 -7.18 -9.69 -15.10
CA CYS A 67 -7.22 -8.27 -15.43
C CYS A 67 -8.16 -7.47 -14.51
N HIS A 68 -9.34 -8.04 -14.23
CA HIS A 68 -10.31 -7.41 -13.33
C HIS A 68 -9.77 -7.29 -11.90
N ASP A 69 -9.23 -8.39 -11.35
CA ASP A 69 -8.67 -8.41 -10.00
C ASP A 69 -7.52 -7.41 -9.86
N CYS A 70 -6.62 -7.36 -10.85
CA CYS A 70 -5.52 -6.40 -10.88
C CYS A 70 -6.03 -4.95 -10.88
N LYS A 71 -7.10 -4.65 -11.62
CA LYS A 71 -7.70 -3.31 -11.65
C LYS A 71 -8.31 -2.93 -10.30
N VAL A 72 -9.03 -3.85 -9.65
CA VAL A 72 -9.64 -3.63 -8.33
C VAL A 72 -8.55 -3.40 -7.27
N ILE A 73 -7.53 -4.27 -7.24
CA ILE A 73 -6.40 -4.16 -6.30
C ILE A 73 -5.68 -2.82 -6.47
N LYS A 74 -5.42 -2.40 -7.72
CA LYS A 74 -4.77 -1.12 -8.01
C LYS A 74 -5.56 0.07 -7.47
N GLU A 75 -6.88 0.09 -7.62
CA GLU A 75 -7.69 1.21 -7.17
C GLU A 75 -7.82 1.23 -5.64
N ASN A 76 -7.97 0.07 -4.99
CA ASN A 76 -7.99 -0.02 -3.53
C ASN A 76 -6.68 0.50 -2.91
N LEU A 77 -5.53 0.07 -3.44
CA LEU A 77 -4.23 0.57 -3.00
C LEU A 77 -4.10 2.08 -3.17
N ARG A 78 -4.65 2.63 -4.26
CA ARG A 78 -4.65 4.08 -4.51
C ARG A 78 -5.49 4.84 -3.48
N ILE A 79 -6.64 4.28 -3.08
CA ILE A 79 -7.52 4.85 -2.06
C ILE A 79 -6.85 4.81 -0.69
N GLU A 80 -6.29 3.67 -0.29
CA GLU A 80 -5.58 3.52 1.00
C GLU A 80 -4.37 4.45 1.10
N LEU A 81 -3.61 4.60 0.01
CA LEU A 81 -2.47 5.51 -0.04
C LEU A 81 -2.89 6.97 0.16
N ARG A 82 -3.99 7.39 -0.47
CA ARG A 82 -4.56 8.74 -0.29
C ARG A 82 -5.03 8.96 1.13
N ALA A 83 -5.76 8.01 1.71
CA ALA A 83 -6.26 8.09 3.08
C ALA A 83 -5.10 8.20 4.09
N THR A 84 -4.06 7.37 3.92
CA THR A 84 -2.85 7.41 4.75
C THR A 84 -2.13 8.74 4.64
N SER A 85 -2.01 9.29 3.42
CA SER A 85 -1.38 10.60 3.19
C SER A 85 -2.13 11.74 3.88
N ILE A 86 -3.47 11.71 3.85
CA ILE A 86 -4.30 12.71 4.56
C ILE A 86 -4.10 12.59 6.07
N ASN A 87 -4.20 11.38 6.63
CA ASN A 87 -4.02 11.15 8.06
C ASN A 87 -2.64 11.59 8.56
N LEU A 88 -1.59 11.33 7.79
CA LEU A 88 -0.23 11.75 8.12
C LEU A 88 -0.11 13.28 8.17
N ASN A 89 -0.73 13.99 7.22
CA ASN A 89 -0.74 15.45 7.21
C ASN A 89 -1.54 16.02 8.39
N THR A 90 -2.68 15.44 8.73
CA THR A 90 -3.47 15.83 9.91
C THR A 90 -2.66 15.64 11.20
N THR A 91 -2.08 14.45 11.39
CA THR A 91 -1.24 14.14 12.56
C THR A 91 -0.04 15.08 12.66
N ARG A 92 0.58 15.43 11.52
CA ARG A 92 1.69 16.39 11.48
C ARG A 92 1.26 17.77 11.98
N THR A 93 0.09 18.25 11.56
CA THR A 93 -0.45 19.55 12.00
C THR A 93 -0.77 19.53 13.49
N GLU A 94 -1.43 18.48 13.98
CA GLU A 94 -1.72 18.31 15.41
C GLU A 94 -0.43 18.30 16.25
N LEU A 95 0.62 17.61 15.77
CA LEU A 95 1.90 17.57 16.44
C LEU A 95 2.59 18.94 16.50
N ILE A 96 2.51 19.74 15.43
CA ILE A 96 3.05 21.10 15.41
C ILE A 96 2.32 21.98 16.43
N ASN A 97 0.98 21.89 16.48
CA ASN A 97 0.18 22.64 17.43
C ASN A 97 0.50 22.23 18.87
N ALA A 98 0.51 20.93 19.16
CA ALA A 98 0.86 20.42 20.50
C ALA A 98 2.28 20.83 20.92
N LYS A 99 3.25 20.84 19.98
CA LYS A 99 4.60 21.31 20.25
C LYS A 99 4.62 22.80 20.60
N SER A 100 3.81 23.61 19.92
CA SER A 100 3.65 25.04 20.22
C SER A 100 3.05 25.24 21.61
N ASP A 101 1.99 24.51 21.95
CA ASP A 101 1.33 24.60 23.25
C ASP A 101 2.26 24.19 24.39
N VAL A 102 3.04 23.12 24.21
CA VAL A 102 4.04 22.69 25.20
C VAL A 102 5.13 23.75 25.39
N ALA A 103 5.56 24.42 24.31
CA ALA A 103 6.54 25.50 24.41
C ALA A 103 5.97 26.72 25.16
N ASP A 104 4.73 27.11 24.88
CA ASP A 104 4.03 28.19 25.58
C ASP A 104 3.83 27.87 27.06
N LEU A 105 3.35 26.67 27.38
CA LEU A 105 3.19 26.21 28.77
C LEU A 105 4.51 26.18 29.53
N LYS A 106 5.60 25.76 28.89
CA LYS A 106 6.94 25.77 29.49
C LYS A 106 7.37 27.20 29.85
N THR A 107 7.14 28.17 28.95
CA THR A 107 7.46 29.58 29.20
C THR A 107 6.62 30.12 30.37
N LYS A 108 5.29 29.95 30.32
CA LYS A 108 4.39 30.38 31.39
C LYS A 108 4.71 29.76 32.75
N LEU A 109 5.10 28.49 32.77
CA LEU A 109 5.50 27.82 34.00
C LEU A 109 6.79 28.39 34.57
N ASN A 110 7.79 28.65 33.73
CA ASN A 110 9.05 29.26 34.15
C ASN A 110 8.82 30.67 34.70
N ASP A 111 8.02 31.48 34.01
CA ASP A 111 7.66 32.83 34.46
C ASP A 111 7.03 32.78 35.87
N ARG A 112 5.99 31.95 36.07
CA ARG A 112 5.36 31.79 37.39
C ARG A 112 6.30 31.24 38.46
N THR A 113 7.19 30.32 38.11
CA THR A 113 8.12 29.71 39.08
C THR A 113 9.23 30.69 39.47
N SER A 114 9.66 31.56 38.54
CA SER A 114 10.66 32.60 38.81
C SER A 114 10.18 33.69 39.76
N GLU A 115 8.86 33.85 39.93
CA GLU A 115 8.29 34.76 40.95
C GLU A 115 8.38 34.14 42.36
N ILE A 116 8.25 32.81 42.48
CA ILE A 116 8.15 32.11 43.76
C ILE A 116 9.50 31.47 44.15
N VAL A 117 10.50 32.31 44.45
CA VAL A 117 11.88 31.83 44.66
C VAL A 117 12.14 31.13 46.02
N ASP A 118 11.17 31.05 46.94
CA ASP A 118 11.41 30.51 48.32
C ASP A 118 10.30 29.59 48.89
N ILE A 119 9.72 28.68 48.08
CA ILE A 119 8.80 27.65 48.61
C ILE A 119 9.56 26.73 49.58
N GLY A 120 9.24 26.81 50.88
CA GLY A 120 9.81 25.97 51.94
C GLY A 120 10.84 26.66 52.84
N LYS A 121 11.21 27.92 52.59
CA LYS A 121 11.96 28.71 53.57
C LYS A 121 11.00 29.50 54.45
N MET A 122 11.33 29.62 55.73
CA MET A 122 10.58 30.46 56.65
C MET A 122 10.85 31.93 56.32
N PRO A 123 9.81 32.75 56.07
CA PRO A 123 9.99 34.15 55.71
C PRO A 123 10.69 34.89 56.85
N SER A 124 11.54 35.84 56.51
CA SER A 124 12.26 36.69 57.46
C SER A 124 11.75 38.13 57.47
N SER A 125 10.89 38.50 56.51
CA SER A 125 10.38 39.85 56.31
C SER A 125 8.99 39.88 55.68
N CYS A 126 8.34 41.05 55.67
CA CYS A 126 7.10 41.27 54.93
C CYS A 126 7.27 41.06 53.43
N PHE A 127 8.44 41.40 52.88
CA PHE A 127 8.76 41.18 51.47
C PHE A 127 8.78 39.68 51.11
N ASP A 128 9.35 38.85 51.99
CA ASP A 128 9.34 37.39 51.80
C ASP A 128 7.91 36.85 51.83
N LEU A 129 7.08 37.32 52.78
CA LEU A 129 5.66 36.95 52.88
C LEU A 129 4.89 37.34 51.61
N GLU A 130 5.09 38.55 51.09
CA GLU A 130 4.49 39.01 49.84
C GLU A 130 4.90 38.12 48.66
N ARG A 131 6.19 37.80 48.54
CA ARG A 131 6.72 36.93 47.48
C ARG A 131 6.24 35.48 47.60
N MET A 132 5.93 35.04 48.81
CA MET A 132 5.27 33.74 49.08
C MET A 132 3.75 33.77 48.85
N GLY A 133 3.17 34.93 48.49
CA GLY A 133 1.77 35.08 48.10
C GLY A 133 0.85 35.65 49.18
N HIS A 134 1.38 36.16 50.30
CA HIS A 134 0.58 36.86 51.32
C HIS A 134 0.15 38.24 50.80
N LYS A 135 -1.16 38.50 50.79
CA LYS A 135 -1.75 39.77 50.31
C LYS A 135 -2.60 40.50 51.35
N LEU A 136 -2.82 39.89 52.51
CA LEU A 136 -3.65 40.45 53.57
C LEU A 136 -2.76 41.10 54.63
N SER A 137 -2.97 42.38 54.93
CA SER A 137 -2.27 43.06 56.02
C SER A 137 -2.59 42.41 57.37
N GLY A 138 -1.62 42.35 58.27
CA GLY A 138 -1.78 41.71 59.57
C GLY A 138 -0.47 41.41 60.29
N PHE A 139 -0.58 40.69 61.41
CA PHE A 139 0.57 40.23 62.17
C PHE A 139 1.00 38.84 61.73
N PHE A 140 2.27 38.70 61.35
CA PHE A 140 2.84 37.46 60.85
C PHE A 140 4.03 37.02 61.68
N SER A 141 4.16 35.72 61.89
CA SER A 141 5.36 35.15 62.51
C SER A 141 6.43 34.92 61.45
N VAL A 142 7.60 35.52 61.64
CA VAL A 142 8.77 35.40 60.76
C VAL A 142 9.99 34.90 61.51
N LYS A 143 11.00 34.47 60.76
CA LYS A 143 12.29 34.06 61.27
C LYS A 143 13.15 35.28 61.58
N GLY A 144 13.21 35.64 62.87
CA GLY A 144 14.16 36.62 63.40
C GLY A 144 15.59 36.08 63.49
N SER A 145 16.52 36.91 63.95
CA SER A 145 17.97 36.57 63.94
C SER A 145 18.33 35.39 64.86
N LYS A 146 17.57 35.19 65.94
CA LYS A 146 17.80 34.12 66.94
C LYS A 146 16.53 33.39 67.39
N LYS A 147 15.34 33.95 67.14
CA LYS A 147 14.04 33.44 67.58
C LYS A 147 12.94 33.81 66.59
N MET A 148 11.75 33.23 66.73
CA MET A 148 10.56 33.73 66.03
C MET A 148 10.22 35.15 66.49
N GLU A 149 9.83 35.98 65.54
CA GLU A 149 9.38 37.34 65.78
C GLU A 149 8.00 37.53 65.14
N ILE A 150 7.17 38.38 65.73
CA ILE A 150 5.89 38.78 65.15
C ILE A 150 6.09 40.17 64.56
N ILE A 151 5.87 40.29 63.26
CA ILE A 151 5.97 41.56 62.53
C ILE A 151 4.59 41.97 62.01
N SER A 152 4.35 43.27 61.91
CA SER A 152 3.15 43.80 61.26
C SER A 152 3.47 44.10 59.80
N CYS A 153 2.73 43.50 58.88
CA CYS A 153 2.86 43.78 57.45
C CYS A 153 1.61 44.49 56.94
N ASP A 154 1.81 45.59 56.21
CA ASP A 154 0.75 46.28 55.49
C ASP A 154 0.98 46.12 53.99
N PHE A 155 0.17 45.28 53.33
CA PHE A 155 0.24 45.02 51.89
C PHE A 155 -0.72 45.90 51.08
N ASN A 156 -1.19 47.01 51.66
CA ASN A 156 -2.09 47.91 50.98
C ASN A 156 -1.37 48.64 49.84
N PRO A 157 -1.80 48.50 48.56
CA PRO A 157 -1.08 49.01 47.38
C PRO A 157 -0.92 50.54 47.31
N ASN A 158 -1.47 51.28 48.28
CA ASN A 158 -1.55 52.75 48.28
C ASN A 158 -0.61 53.44 49.29
N LYS A 159 0.43 52.78 49.81
CA LYS A 159 1.34 53.40 50.79
C LYS A 159 2.80 53.34 50.37
N ASN A 160 3.18 54.28 49.52
CA ASN A 160 4.54 54.81 49.56
C ASN A 160 4.72 55.56 50.88
N GLY A 161 5.52 54.98 51.78
CA GLY A 161 6.06 55.65 52.97
C GLY A 161 5.05 55.80 54.12
N ILE A 162 5.36 55.16 55.24
CA ILE A 162 5.48 55.77 56.57
C ILE A 162 5.79 54.60 57.52
N ASP A 163 7.09 54.39 57.77
CA ASP A 163 7.58 53.59 58.90
C ASP A 163 7.16 54.28 60.19
N VAL A 164 6.48 53.56 61.09
CA VAL A 164 6.22 54.02 62.45
C VAL A 164 6.48 52.85 63.40
N PHE A 165 7.64 52.97 64.06
CA PHE A 165 8.17 52.35 65.28
C PHE A 165 8.14 50.82 65.45
#